data_AF-A0A0X3X7D3-F1
#
_entry.id   AF-A0A0X3X7D3-F1
#
_cell.length_a   1.000
_cell.length_b   1.000
_cell.length_c   1.000
_cell.angle_alpha   90.00
_cell.angle_beta   90.00
_cell.angle_gamma   90.00
#
_symmetry.space_group_name_H-M   'P 1'
#
loop_
_entity.id
_entity.type
_entity.pdbx_description
1 polymer ?
#
loop_
_entity_poly.entity_id
_entity_poly.type
_entity_poly.pdbx_seq_one_letter_code
_entity_poly.pdbx_strand_id
1 'polypeptide(L)'
;MTAVEPVPREWAEVRRRVEHVDTDASGVVHFSRYSSWLETAVLENLDRLGAGLDALARANLELAVVELRMLYHAPARFLDHVRVRARVERVGPARVQVSGEISRENPGDVPRCASGSLLLGAVDRSTGAPSLLPENVRTTLKECTARAEG
;
A
#
# COMPACT_ATOMS: atom_id res chain seq x y z
N MET A 1 21.74 -17.72 13.71
CA MET A 1 21.52 -16.58 12.80
C MET A 1 20.66 -17.09 11.65
N THR A 2 19.36 -16.85 11.70
CA THR A 2 18.46 -17.21 10.59
C THR A 2 18.79 -16.28 9.43
N ALA A 3 19.11 -16.86 8.26
CA ALA A 3 19.34 -16.09 7.06
C ALA A 3 18.08 -15.28 6.76
N VAL A 4 18.21 -13.95 6.66
CA VAL A 4 17.14 -13.09 6.17
C VAL A 4 17.01 -13.41 4.68
N GLU A 5 15.90 -14.02 4.29
CA GLU A 5 15.62 -14.28 2.88
C GLU A 5 15.65 -12.96 2.09
N PRO A 6 16.13 -12.98 0.85
CA PRO A 6 16.18 -11.78 0.02
C PRO A 6 14.78 -11.22 -0.14
N VAL A 7 14.63 -9.95 0.23
CA VAL A 7 13.39 -9.20 0.12
C VAL A 7 12.97 -9.10 -1.37
N PRO A 8 11.79 -9.61 -1.76
CA PRO A 8 11.32 -9.50 -3.13
C PRO A 8 11.12 -8.03 -3.53
N ARG A 9 11.66 -7.62 -4.69
CA ARG A 9 11.49 -6.27 -5.27
C ARG A 9 10.13 -6.07 -5.96
N GLU A 10 9.16 -6.91 -5.59
CA GLU A 10 7.91 -7.10 -6.32
C GLU A 10 6.78 -6.28 -5.70
N TRP A 11 5.68 -6.22 -6.42
CA TRP A 11 4.43 -5.71 -5.88
C TRP A 11 3.96 -6.60 -4.72
N ALA A 12 3.67 -6.02 -3.56
CA ALA A 12 2.80 -6.69 -2.60
C ALA A 12 1.40 -6.79 -3.17
N GLU A 13 0.73 -7.89 -2.87
CA GLU A 13 -0.56 -8.21 -3.45
C GLU A 13 -1.52 -8.71 -2.39
N VAL A 14 -2.72 -8.13 -2.43
CA VAL A 14 -3.88 -8.54 -1.64
C VAL A 14 -5.03 -8.83 -2.59
N ARG A 15 -5.72 -9.94 -2.37
CA ARG A 15 -6.96 -10.29 -3.08
C ARG A 15 -8.16 -10.03 -2.18
N ARG A 16 -9.22 -9.49 -2.77
CA ARG A 16 -10.48 -9.23 -2.07
C ARG A 16 -11.66 -9.60 -2.94
N ARG A 17 -12.71 -10.11 -2.30
CA ARG A 17 -14.03 -10.20 -2.91
C ARG A 17 -14.80 -8.96 -2.49
N VAL A 18 -15.43 -8.28 -3.45
CA VAL A 18 -16.24 -7.10 -3.16
C VAL A 18 -17.49 -7.52 -2.40
N GLU A 19 -17.68 -6.95 -1.22
CA GLU A 19 -18.82 -7.19 -0.34
C GLU A 19 -19.91 -6.13 -0.54
N HIS A 20 -21.12 -6.39 -0.02
CA HIS A 20 -22.22 -5.44 -0.15
C HIS A 20 -21.89 -4.08 0.49
N VAL A 21 -21.18 -4.11 1.63
CA VAL A 21 -20.72 -2.93 2.37
C VAL A 21 -19.71 -2.07 1.60
N ASP A 22 -19.09 -2.61 0.55
CA ASP A 22 -18.16 -1.89 -0.30
C ASP A 22 -18.87 -1.05 -1.37
N THR A 23 -20.15 -1.32 -1.63
CA THR A 23 -20.92 -0.69 -2.72
C THR A 23 -21.71 0.53 -2.25
N ASP A 24 -22.01 1.42 -3.18
CA ASP A 24 -22.90 2.57 -2.95
C ASP A 24 -24.18 2.52 -3.80
N ALA A 25 -25.04 3.52 -3.67
CA ALA A 25 -26.32 3.62 -4.34
C ALA A 25 -26.23 3.61 -5.89
N SER A 26 -25.04 3.83 -6.45
CA SER A 26 -24.78 3.77 -7.89
C SER A 26 -24.55 2.34 -8.39
N GLY A 27 -24.57 1.33 -7.49
CA GLY A 27 -24.41 -0.08 -7.84
C GLY A 27 -22.97 -0.51 -8.15
N VAL A 28 -21.99 0.28 -7.73
CA VAL A 28 -20.55 0.02 -7.88
C VAL A 28 -19.84 0.20 -6.55
N VAL A 29 -18.58 -0.23 -6.47
CA VAL A 29 -17.73 0.00 -5.30
C VAL A 29 -17.56 1.50 -5.06
N HIS A 30 -17.83 1.94 -3.83
CA HIS A 30 -17.65 3.32 -3.39
C HIS A 30 -16.18 3.74 -3.52
N PHE A 31 -15.93 4.96 -4.03
CA PHE A 31 -14.58 5.42 -4.37
C PHE A 31 -13.58 5.31 -3.20
N SER A 32 -14.02 5.53 -1.96
CA SER A 32 -13.15 5.45 -0.78
C SER A 32 -12.65 4.04 -0.45
N ARG A 33 -13.33 2.99 -0.94
CA ARG A 33 -12.91 1.60 -0.67
C ARG A 33 -11.57 1.28 -1.34
N TYR A 34 -11.35 1.82 -2.54
CA TYR A 34 -10.09 1.61 -3.27
C TYR A 34 -8.88 2.11 -2.47
N SER A 35 -8.98 3.25 -1.77
CA SER A 35 -7.88 3.75 -0.95
C SER A 35 -7.65 2.92 0.31
N SER A 36 -8.72 2.46 0.98
CA SER A 36 -8.57 1.56 2.15
C SER A 36 -7.93 0.22 1.77
N TRP A 37 -8.27 -0.31 0.59
CA TRP A 37 -7.66 -1.52 0.07
C TRP A 37 -6.19 -1.31 -0.27
N LEU A 38 -5.86 -0.18 -0.92
CA LEU A 38 -4.48 0.18 -1.21
C LEU A 38 -3.65 0.30 0.06
N GLU A 39 -4.13 1.03 1.07
CA GLU A 39 -3.45 1.17 2.37
C GLU A 39 -3.20 -0.19 3.02
N THR A 40 -4.18 -1.10 3.00
CA THR A 40 -3.97 -2.44 3.55
C THR A 40 -2.86 -3.20 2.80
N ALA A 41 -2.84 -3.12 1.47
CA ALA A 41 -1.77 -3.75 0.68
C ALA A 41 -0.40 -3.13 0.98
N VAL A 42 -0.33 -1.84 1.29
CA VAL A 42 0.90 -1.20 1.77
C VAL A 42 1.32 -1.76 3.12
N LEU A 43 0.41 -1.83 4.08
CA LEU A 43 0.72 -2.31 5.43
C LEU A 43 1.16 -3.79 5.42
N GLU A 44 0.50 -4.63 4.64
CA GLU A 44 0.92 -6.03 4.44
C GLU A 44 2.29 -6.12 3.78
N ASN A 45 2.60 -5.23 2.83
CA ASN A 45 3.94 -5.17 2.25
C ASN A 45 4.97 -4.85 3.33
N LEU A 46 4.76 -3.75 4.07
CA LEU A 46 5.66 -3.31 5.13
C LEU A 46 5.90 -4.43 6.16
N ASP A 47 4.85 -5.16 6.53
CA ASP A 47 4.95 -6.28 7.47
C ASP A 47 5.81 -7.42 6.94
N ARG A 48 5.59 -7.86 5.70
CA ARG A 48 6.45 -8.88 5.02
C ARG A 48 7.91 -8.46 4.96
N LEU A 49 8.16 -7.15 4.91
CA LEU A 49 9.48 -6.55 4.88
C LEU A 49 10.10 -6.36 6.27
N GLY A 50 9.44 -6.77 7.35
CA GLY A 50 9.92 -6.51 8.71
C GLY A 50 9.88 -5.03 9.12
N ALA A 51 9.21 -4.20 8.33
CA ALA A 51 8.99 -2.76 8.53
C ALA A 51 7.51 -2.44 8.84
N GLY A 52 6.73 -3.45 9.23
CA GLY A 52 5.31 -3.33 9.55
C GLY A 52 5.04 -2.52 10.82
N LEU A 53 3.76 -2.40 11.16
CA LEU A 53 3.30 -1.60 12.30
C LEU A 53 3.99 -1.97 13.61
N ASP A 54 4.23 -3.26 13.85
CA ASP A 54 4.92 -3.71 15.06
C ASP A 54 6.39 -3.28 15.12
N ALA A 55 7.09 -3.30 13.98
CA ALA A 55 8.47 -2.85 13.91
C ALA A 55 8.58 -1.34 14.14
N LEU A 56 7.66 -0.56 13.55
CA LEU A 56 7.55 0.88 13.74
C LEU A 56 7.19 1.21 15.21
N ALA A 57 6.21 0.50 15.78
CA ALA A 57 5.78 0.68 17.15
C ALA A 57 6.91 0.43 18.16
N ARG A 58 7.73 -0.61 17.96
CA ARG A 58 8.92 -0.88 18.79
C ARG A 58 9.96 0.24 18.73
N ALA A 59 9.95 1.05 17.68
CA ALA A 59 10.80 2.24 17.51
C ALA A 59 10.11 3.55 17.97
N ASN A 60 8.95 3.49 18.65
CA ASN A 60 8.10 4.64 19.00
C ASN A 60 7.64 5.46 17.78
N LEU A 61 7.39 4.79 16.66
CA LEU A 61 7.01 5.42 15.40
C LEU A 61 5.67 4.90 14.88
N GLU A 62 5.03 5.73 14.08
CA GLU A 62 3.90 5.36 13.22
C GLU A 62 4.05 6.04 11.85
N LEU A 63 3.32 5.53 10.86
CA LEU A 63 3.24 6.11 9.52
C LEU A 63 1.88 6.77 9.34
N ALA A 64 1.85 8.10 9.22
CA ALA A 64 0.65 8.87 8.94
C ALA A 64 0.52 9.12 7.43
N VAL A 65 -0.69 8.98 6.88
CA VAL A 65 -0.97 9.36 5.48
C VAL A 65 -0.94 10.88 5.35
N VAL A 66 -0.01 11.40 4.53
CA VAL A 66 0.16 12.82 4.23
C VAL A 66 -0.53 13.20 2.91
N GLU A 67 -0.52 12.29 1.94
CA GLU A 67 -1.16 12.50 0.64
C GLU A 67 -1.75 11.19 0.13
N LEU A 68 -2.93 11.28 -0.47
CA LEU A 68 -3.57 10.22 -1.23
C LEU A 68 -3.98 10.77 -2.60
N ARG A 69 -3.57 10.07 -3.66
CA ARG A 69 -4.04 10.33 -5.03
C ARG A 69 -4.62 9.05 -5.61
N MET A 70 -5.83 9.14 -6.16
CA MET A 70 -6.50 8.02 -6.84
C MET A 70 -7.02 8.47 -8.21
N LEU A 71 -6.86 7.62 -9.20
CA LEU A 71 -7.49 7.70 -10.51
C LEU A 71 -8.39 6.47 -10.67
N TYR A 72 -9.66 6.69 -11.01
CA TYR A 72 -10.66 5.64 -11.18
C TYR A 72 -10.95 5.47 -12.67
N HIS A 73 -10.65 4.30 -13.23
CA HIS A 73 -10.76 4.04 -14.66
C HIS A 73 -11.96 3.15 -15.01
N ALA A 74 -12.28 2.18 -14.14
CA ALA A 74 -13.41 1.28 -14.35
C ALA A 74 -14.00 0.82 -13.01
N PRO A 75 -15.34 0.68 -12.89
CA PRO A 75 -15.97 0.31 -11.63
C PRO A 75 -15.88 -1.19 -11.36
N ALA A 76 -15.47 -1.60 -10.17
CA ALA A 76 -15.76 -2.92 -9.62
C ALA A 76 -17.19 -2.97 -9.03
N ARG A 77 -17.77 -4.15 -8.94
CA ARG A 77 -19.15 -4.40 -8.52
C ARG A 77 -19.21 -5.50 -7.46
N PHE A 78 -20.37 -5.59 -6.80
CA PHE A 78 -20.65 -6.65 -5.83
C PHE A 78 -20.28 -8.04 -6.39
N LEU A 79 -19.60 -8.84 -5.58
CA LEU A 79 -19.08 -10.18 -5.89
C LEU A 79 -17.91 -10.25 -6.89
N ASP A 80 -17.44 -9.13 -7.45
CA ASP A 80 -16.18 -9.14 -8.19
C ASP A 80 -15.03 -9.56 -7.28
N HIS A 81 -14.07 -10.30 -7.85
CA HIS A 81 -12.77 -10.49 -7.23
C HIS A 81 -11.83 -9.41 -7.74
N VAL A 82 -11.17 -8.71 -6.82
CA VAL A 82 -10.21 -7.66 -7.13
C VAL A 82 -8.84 -8.02 -6.57
N ARG A 83 -7.83 -7.68 -7.36
CA ARG A 83 -6.42 -7.77 -7.03
C ARG A 83 -5.89 -6.36 -6.80
N VAL A 84 -5.33 -6.15 -5.62
CA VAL A 84 -4.75 -4.89 -5.17
C VAL A 84 -3.26 -5.09 -5.06
N ARG A 85 -2.51 -4.32 -5.84
CA ARG A 85 -1.06 -4.37 -5.84
C ARG A 85 -0.52 -3.05 -5.31
N ALA A 86 0.47 -3.11 -4.42
CA ALA A 86 1.19 -1.94 -3.92
C ALA A 86 2.72 -2.15 -3.98
N ARG A 87 3.48 -1.08 -4.20
CA ARG A 87 4.96 -1.13 -4.14
C ARG A 87 5.57 0.17 -3.63
N VAL A 88 6.70 0.07 -2.96
CA VAL A 88 7.47 1.24 -2.51
C VAL A 88 8.16 1.88 -3.73
N GLU A 89 7.85 3.14 -4.01
CA GLU A 89 8.42 3.90 -5.14
C GLU A 89 9.64 4.72 -4.71
N ARG A 90 9.56 5.36 -3.54
CA ARG A 90 10.62 6.24 -3.05
C ARG A 90 10.64 6.25 -1.53
N VAL A 91 11.84 6.25 -0.96
CA VAL A 91 12.07 6.34 0.48
C VAL A 91 12.97 7.55 0.77
N GLY A 92 12.42 8.53 1.48
CA GLY A 92 13.16 9.68 2.01
C GLY A 92 13.59 9.49 3.46
N PRO A 93 14.13 10.53 4.11
CA PRO A 93 14.52 10.46 5.52
C PRO A 93 13.36 10.30 6.49
N ALA A 94 12.19 10.85 6.17
CA ALA A 94 10.99 10.89 7.02
C ALA A 94 9.71 10.51 6.27
N ARG A 95 9.80 10.10 5.00
CA ARG A 95 8.64 9.85 4.15
C ARG A 95 8.83 8.64 3.25
N VAL A 96 7.75 7.94 2.96
CA VAL A 96 7.69 6.79 2.06
C VAL A 96 6.59 7.03 1.02
N GLN A 97 6.95 7.00 -0.25
CA GLN A 97 6.00 7.04 -1.36
C GLN A 97 5.70 5.62 -1.82
N VAL A 98 4.42 5.31 -1.96
CA VAL A 98 3.93 4.03 -2.46
C VAL A 98 3.01 4.28 -3.66
N SER A 99 3.11 3.42 -4.68
CA SER A 99 2.14 3.35 -5.77
C SER A 99 1.28 2.11 -5.66
N GLY A 100 0.10 2.19 -6.27
CA GLY A 100 -0.96 1.20 -6.17
C GLY A 100 -1.68 0.97 -7.50
N GLU A 101 -2.06 -0.28 -7.75
CA GLU A 101 -2.92 -0.67 -8.86
C GLU A 101 -4.00 -1.64 -8.39
N ILE A 102 -5.22 -1.44 -8.85
CA ILE A 102 -6.36 -2.28 -8.50
C ILE A 102 -7.00 -2.75 -9.79
N SER A 103 -7.20 -4.05 -9.95
CA SER A 103 -7.78 -4.69 -11.14
C SER A 103 -8.79 -5.76 -10.76
N ARG A 104 -9.85 -5.97 -11.56
CA ARG A 104 -10.68 -7.18 -11.44
C ARG A 104 -9.92 -8.42 -11.90
N GLU A 105 -10.28 -9.57 -11.35
CA GLU A 105 -9.70 -10.87 -11.71
C GLU A 105 -10.56 -11.70 -12.69
N ASN A 106 -11.69 -11.15 -13.18
CA ASN A 106 -12.63 -11.90 -14.01
C ASN A 106 -12.08 -12.26 -15.42
N PRO A 107 -12.51 -13.38 -16.03
CA PRO A 107 -12.18 -13.74 -17.40
C PRO A 107 -12.85 -12.79 -18.40
N GLY A 108 -12.07 -12.14 -19.25
CA GLY A 108 -12.51 -11.09 -20.16
C GLY A 108 -11.84 -9.76 -19.84
N ASP A 109 -11.51 -9.01 -20.89
CA ASP A 109 -10.73 -7.78 -20.77
C ASP A 109 -11.56 -6.70 -20.08
N VAL A 110 -11.37 -6.56 -18.76
CA VAL A 110 -11.79 -5.34 -18.08
C VAL A 110 -10.62 -4.74 -17.30
N PRO A 111 -10.14 -3.57 -17.76
CA PRO A 111 -8.85 -3.04 -17.36
C PRO A 111 -8.91 -2.51 -15.93
N ARG A 112 -7.72 -2.39 -15.33
CA ARG A 112 -7.38 -1.62 -14.13
C ARG A 112 -8.55 -0.76 -13.62
N CYS A 113 -9.13 -1.12 -12.47
CA CYS A 113 -10.22 -0.36 -11.85
C CYS A 113 -9.73 1.00 -11.34
N ALA A 114 -8.58 1.01 -10.67
CA ALA A 114 -7.98 2.21 -10.14
C ALA A 114 -6.45 2.13 -10.14
N SER A 115 -5.82 3.29 -10.16
CA SER A 115 -4.40 3.46 -9.82
C SER A 115 -4.26 4.59 -8.85
N GLY A 116 -3.29 4.51 -7.96
CA GLY A 116 -3.10 5.55 -6.98
C GLY A 116 -1.73 5.57 -6.35
N SER A 117 -1.57 6.50 -5.42
CA SER A 117 -0.34 6.65 -4.65
C SER A 117 -0.64 7.17 -3.26
N LEU A 118 0.16 6.73 -2.31
CA LEU A 118 0.16 7.19 -0.92
C LEU A 118 1.52 7.79 -0.58
N LEU A 119 1.51 8.95 0.07
CA LEU A 119 2.68 9.49 0.75
C LEU A 119 2.50 9.30 2.25
N LEU A 120 3.37 8.51 2.85
CA LEU A 120 3.40 8.26 4.29
C LEU A 120 4.50 9.10 4.93
N GLY A 121 4.19 9.76 6.04
CA GLY A 121 5.14 10.47 6.89
C GLY A 121 5.39 9.70 8.18
N ALA A 122 6.65 9.55 8.57
CA ALA A 122 7.01 9.01 9.87
C ALA A 122 6.76 10.07 10.94
N VAL A 123 6.05 9.68 12.00
CA VAL A 123 5.81 10.53 13.16
C VAL A 123 6.11 9.77 14.44
N ASP A 124 6.51 10.49 15.47
CA ASP A 124 6.65 9.97 16.81
C ASP A 124 5.27 9.60 17.35
N ARG A 125 5.11 8.34 17.77
CA ARG A 125 3.82 7.78 18.15
C ARG A 125 3.24 8.41 19.42
N SER A 126 4.09 8.95 20.29
CA SER A 126 3.65 9.53 21.57
C SER A 126 3.19 10.98 21.41
N THR A 127 3.79 11.72 20.46
CA THR A 127 3.60 13.17 20.31
C THR A 127 2.92 13.57 19.00
N GLY A 128 2.87 12.69 18.00
CA GLY A 128 2.43 12.98 16.64
C GLY A 128 3.38 13.89 15.85
N ALA A 129 4.55 14.23 16.41
CA ALA A 129 5.52 15.11 15.77
C ALA A 129 6.25 14.39 14.61
N PRO A 130 6.59 15.08 13.51
CA PRO A 130 7.40 14.50 12.44
C PRO A 130 8.72 13.90 12.96
N SER A 131 9.07 12.71 12.48
CA SER A 131 10.26 11.98 12.89
C SER A 131 11.00 11.37 11.70
N LEU A 132 12.27 11.02 11.91
CA LEU A 132 13.06 10.30 10.92
C LEU A 132 12.75 8.80 10.96
N LEU A 133 12.80 8.17 9.78
CA LEU A 133 12.81 6.72 9.67
C LEU A 133 14.15 6.18 10.22
N PRO A 134 14.12 5.19 11.13
CA PRO A 134 15.30 4.51 11.63
C PRO A 134 16.11 3.90 10.48
N GLU A 135 17.43 3.84 10.62
CA GLU A 135 18.32 3.41 9.53
C GLU A 135 17.98 2.01 9.01
N ASN A 136 17.68 1.08 9.92
CA ASN A 136 17.31 -0.29 9.57
C ASN A 136 16.02 -0.33 8.75
N VAL A 137 14.95 0.35 9.21
CA VAL A 137 13.67 0.44 8.48
C VAL A 137 13.88 1.10 7.12
N ARG A 138 14.61 2.21 7.08
CA ARG A 138 14.89 2.94 5.86
C ARG A 138 15.69 2.11 4.85
N THR A 139 16.66 1.33 5.32
CA THR A 139 17.48 0.44 4.49
C THR A 139 16.63 -0.65 3.87
N THR A 140 15.84 -1.35 4.69
CA THR A 140 14.95 -2.41 4.22
C THR A 140 13.94 -1.89 3.19
N LEU A 141 13.33 -0.72 3.43
CA LEU A 141 12.40 -0.12 2.46
C LEU A 141 13.08 0.31 1.16
N LYS A 142 14.33 0.76 1.20
CA LYS A 142 15.10 1.12 -0.01
C LYS A 142 15.44 -0.10 -0.85
N GLU A 143 15.74 -1.24 -0.25
CA GLU A 143 16.02 -2.49 -0.97
C GLU A 143 14.82 -2.97 -1.81
N CYS A 144 13.61 -2.56 -1.40
CA CYS A 144 12.33 -2.86 -2.08
C CYS A 144 12.02 -1.91 -3.25
N THR A 145 12.76 -0.81 -3.39
CA THR A 145 12.52 0.12 -4.49
C THR A 145 12.99 -0.51 -5.80
N ALA A 146 12.05 -0.84 -6.69
CA ALA A 146 12.36 -1.23 -8.05
C ALA A 146 12.64 0.05 -8.87
N ARG A 147 13.70 0.03 -9.69
CA ARG A 147 13.86 1.07 -10.73
C ARG A 147 12.68 0.99 -11.68
N ALA A 148 11.87 2.05 -11.71
CA ALA A 148 10.99 2.31 -12.83
C ALA A 148 11.86 2.74 -14.02
N GLU A 149 12.47 1.79 -14.73
CA GLU A 149 13.16 2.04 -15.99
C GLU A 149 12.68 1.02 -17.02
N GLY A 150 11.65 1.43 -17.75
CA GLY A 150 11.41 1.08 -19.15
C GLY A 150 11.24 2.39 -19.89
#